data_AF-A0A2T5H8D1-F1
#
_entry.id   AF-A0A2T5H8D1-F1
#
_cell.length_a   1.000
_cell.length_b   1.000
_cell.length_c   1.000
_cell.angle_alpha   90.00
_cell.angle_beta   90.00
_cell.angle_gamma   90.00
#
_symmetry.space_group_name_H-M   'P 1'
#
loop_
_entity.id
_entity.type
_entity.pdbx_description
1 polymer ?
#
loop_
_entity_poly.entity_id
_entity_poly.type
_entity_poly.pdbx_seq_one_letter_code
_entity_poly.pdbx_strand_id
1 'polypeptide(L)'
;MLYVIDTYAAETYMELNMTRLQTVVELPEFQRRAKAIMSDQEREAAINFIAANPEAGISLGGGLRKVRIPREGSGKSGGFRTVYVFGGTHMPIFLITVFAKNEKANLSKTEQAAAVEMSKALVAKYGDAT
;
A
#
# COMPACT_ATOMS: atom_id res chain seq x y z
N MET A 1 32.69 -12.46 31.08
CA MET A 1 31.23 -12.68 31.12
C MET A 1 30.67 -12.23 29.78
N LEU A 2 30.64 -13.13 28.79
CA LEU A 2 30.01 -12.85 27.50
C LEU A 2 28.50 -12.88 27.72
N TYR A 3 27.80 -11.78 27.47
CA TYR A 3 26.35 -11.78 27.36
C TYR A 3 25.99 -12.52 26.08
N VAL A 4 25.61 -13.79 26.22
CA VAL A 4 24.75 -14.46 25.24
C VAL A 4 23.40 -13.74 25.36
N ILE A 5 23.23 -12.67 24.60
CA ILE A 5 21.89 -12.12 24.34
C ILE A 5 21.17 -13.21 23.57
N ASP A 6 20.34 -13.94 24.32
CA ASP A 6 19.57 -15.09 23.89
C ASP A 6 18.96 -14.86 22.51
N THR A 7 19.16 -15.83 21.62
CA THR A 7 18.49 -15.88 20.31
C THR A 7 16.98 -15.73 20.47
N TYR A 8 16.42 -16.17 21.60
CA TYR A 8 15.01 -15.95 21.98
C TYR A 8 14.62 -14.48 22.06
N ALA A 9 15.48 -13.57 22.52
CA ALA A 9 15.17 -12.14 22.51
C ALA A 9 15.15 -11.61 21.08
N ALA A 10 16.12 -11.99 20.24
CA ALA A 10 16.11 -11.60 18.83
C ALA A 10 14.89 -12.19 18.08
N GLU A 11 14.54 -13.45 18.31
CA GLU A 11 13.33 -14.08 17.78
C GLU A 11 12.06 -13.43 18.30
N THR A 12 11.98 -13.08 19.59
CA THR A 12 10.83 -12.38 20.19
C THR A 12 10.76 -10.93 19.71
N TYR A 13 11.89 -10.24 19.51
CA TYR A 13 11.95 -8.91 18.90
C TYR A 13 11.62 -8.98 17.41
N MET A 14 12.02 -10.05 16.70
CA MET A 14 11.63 -10.29 15.32
C MET A 14 10.16 -10.71 15.21
N GLU A 15 9.59 -11.45 16.16
CA GLU A 15 8.16 -11.80 16.27
C GLU A 15 7.29 -10.61 16.68
N LEU A 16 7.76 -9.77 17.60
CA LEU A 16 7.12 -8.49 17.92
C LEU A 16 7.20 -7.51 16.74
N ASN A 17 8.25 -7.62 15.93
CA ASN A 17 8.43 -6.87 14.69
C ASN A 17 7.89 -7.63 13.45
N MET A 18 7.27 -8.81 13.64
CA MET A 18 6.57 -9.54 12.59
C MET A 18 5.21 -8.86 12.38
N THR A 19 5.27 -7.83 11.54
CA THR A 19 4.26 -7.51 10.52
C THR A 19 2.83 -7.71 10.97
N ARG A 20 2.39 -6.87 11.91
CA ARG A 20 0.96 -6.62 12.11
C ARG A 20 0.39 -6.15 10.77
N LEU A 21 -0.48 -6.95 10.16
CA LEU A 21 -1.23 -6.52 8.99
C LEU A 21 -1.92 -5.20 9.32
N GLN A 22 -1.69 -4.19 8.49
CA GLN A 22 -2.33 -2.89 8.67
C GLN A 22 -3.68 -2.88 7.98
N THR A 23 -4.70 -2.37 8.66
CA THR A 23 -6.05 -2.24 8.09
C THR A 23 -6.01 -1.43 6.81
N VAL A 24 -6.65 -1.96 5.76
CA VAL A 24 -6.77 -1.29 4.45
C VAL A 24 -8.21 -0.83 4.25
N VAL A 25 -8.37 0.42 3.82
CA VAL A 25 -9.64 1.03 3.44
C VAL A 25 -9.61 1.31 1.94
N GLU A 26 -10.61 0.82 1.24
CA GLU A 26 -10.77 1.07 -0.19
C GLU A 26 -11.63 2.30 -0.45
N LEU A 27 -11.10 3.26 -1.19
CA LEU A 27 -11.91 4.40 -1.62
C LEU A 27 -12.78 4.03 -2.84
N PRO A 28 -13.90 4.75 -3.07
CA PRO A 28 -14.81 4.45 -4.17
C PRO A 28 -14.14 4.41 -5.55
N GLU A 29 -13.15 5.26 -5.78
CA GLU A 29 -12.40 5.28 -7.04
C GLU A 29 -11.58 3.99 -7.24
N PHE A 30 -10.91 3.51 -6.19
CA PHE A 30 -10.20 2.24 -6.24
C PHE A 30 -11.16 1.09 -6.54
N GLN A 31 -12.28 0.99 -5.84
CA GLN A 31 -13.27 -0.07 -6.06
C GLN A 31 -13.79 -0.07 -7.51
N ARG A 32 -14.15 1.11 -8.04
CA ARG A 32 -14.63 1.27 -9.41
C ARG A 32 -13.59 0.82 -10.43
N ARG A 33 -12.33 1.22 -10.26
CA ARG A 33 -11.23 0.90 -11.17
C ARG A 33 -10.83 -0.57 -11.07
N ALA A 34 -10.72 -1.10 -9.86
CA ALA A 34 -10.41 -2.50 -9.61
C ALA A 34 -11.44 -3.42 -10.27
N LYS A 35 -12.75 -3.15 -10.10
CA LYS A 35 -13.82 -3.91 -10.75
C LYS A 35 -13.71 -3.94 -12.29
N ALA A 36 -13.13 -2.91 -12.89
CA ALA A 36 -12.98 -2.82 -14.34
C ALA A 36 -11.77 -3.59 -14.89
N ILE A 37 -10.74 -3.83 -14.07
CA ILE A 37 -9.43 -4.30 -14.56
C ILE A 37 -8.83 -5.50 -13.78
N MET A 38 -9.41 -5.86 -12.64
CA MET A 38 -8.97 -6.95 -11.76
C MET A 38 -10.10 -7.98 -11.60
N SER A 39 -9.71 -9.25 -11.43
CA SER A 39 -10.60 -10.22 -10.78
C SER A 39 -10.68 -9.94 -9.28
N ASP A 40 -11.67 -10.53 -8.60
CA ASP A 40 -11.78 -10.42 -7.14
C ASP A 40 -10.54 -10.98 -6.43
N GLN A 41 -9.97 -12.09 -6.93
CA GLN A 41 -8.76 -12.68 -6.37
C GLN A 41 -7.54 -11.76 -6.55
N GLU A 42 -7.43 -11.05 -7.68
CA GLU A 42 -6.33 -10.12 -7.92
C GLU A 42 -6.43 -8.87 -7.05
N ARG A 43 -7.65 -8.37 -6.86
CA ARG A 43 -7.93 -7.27 -5.94
C ARG A 43 -7.58 -7.67 -4.50
N GLU A 44 -8.01 -8.85 -4.06
CA GLU A 44 -7.71 -9.39 -2.73
C GLU A 44 -6.20 -9.59 -2.53
N ALA A 45 -5.50 -10.17 -3.51
CA ALA A 45 -4.06 -10.32 -3.46
C ALA A 45 -3.33 -8.97 -3.36
N ALA A 46 -3.81 -7.95 -4.08
CA ALA A 46 -3.26 -6.60 -3.99
C ALA A 46 -3.49 -5.95 -2.61
N ILE A 47 -4.67 -6.12 -2.02
CA ILE A 47 -5.00 -5.64 -0.67
C ILE A 47 -4.10 -6.33 0.37
N ASN A 48 -4.01 -7.65 0.33
CA ASN A 48 -3.20 -8.44 1.26
C ASN A 48 -1.71 -8.09 1.16
N PHE A 49 -1.21 -7.92 -0.07
CA PHE A 49 0.16 -7.49 -0.29
C PHE A 49 0.45 -6.11 0.35
N ILE A 50 -0.44 -5.14 0.18
CA ILE A 50 -0.26 -3.79 0.74
C ILE A 50 -0.44 -3.79 2.27
N ALA A 51 -1.40 -4.55 2.79
CA ALA A 51 -1.62 -4.71 4.23
C ALA A 51 -0.38 -5.28 4.95
N ALA A 52 0.30 -6.24 4.30
CA ALA A 52 1.51 -6.85 4.82
C ALA A 52 2.78 -6.03 4.55
N ASN A 53 2.77 -5.17 3.53
CA ASN A 53 3.91 -4.34 3.15
C ASN A 53 3.50 -2.86 2.96
N PRO A 54 3.11 -2.15 4.04
CA PRO A 54 2.61 -0.75 3.96
C PRO A 54 3.61 0.23 3.36
N GLU A 55 4.90 -0.08 3.43
CA GLU A 55 5.98 0.75 2.88
C GLU A 55 6.38 0.35 1.45
N ALA A 56 5.77 -0.69 0.87
CA ALA A 56 6.15 -1.18 -0.45
C ALA A 56 5.93 -0.14 -1.56
N GLY A 57 6.91 0.02 -2.45
CA GLY A 57 6.81 0.96 -3.57
C GLY A 57 7.38 2.34 -3.27
N ILE A 58 7.26 3.24 -4.24
CA ILE A 58 7.93 4.54 -4.22
C ILE A 58 7.06 5.60 -3.54
N SER A 59 7.66 6.42 -2.69
CA SER A 59 7.00 7.61 -2.14
C SER A 59 6.84 8.67 -3.23
N LEU A 60 5.65 9.26 -3.30
CA LEU A 60 5.31 10.40 -4.16
C LEU A 60 5.16 11.70 -3.35
N GLY A 61 5.34 11.65 -2.02
CA GLY A 61 5.23 12.77 -1.09
C GLY A 61 3.89 12.81 -0.32
N GLY A 62 3.88 13.42 0.87
CA GLY A 62 2.67 13.64 1.68
C GLY A 62 1.95 12.36 2.14
N GLY A 63 2.67 11.25 2.30
CA GLY A 63 2.11 9.93 2.62
C GLY A 63 1.64 9.13 1.39
N LEU A 64 1.66 9.71 0.18
CA LEU A 64 1.24 9.04 -1.04
C LEU A 64 2.34 8.09 -1.52
N ARG A 65 1.97 6.86 -1.86
CA ARG A 65 2.88 5.83 -2.38
C ARG A 65 2.31 5.19 -3.65
N LYS A 66 3.22 4.71 -4.51
CA LYS A 66 2.90 3.97 -5.73
C LYS A 66 3.66 2.65 -5.75
N VAL A 67 2.94 1.54 -5.82
CA VAL A 67 3.53 0.20 -5.86
C VAL A 67 3.14 -0.54 -7.13
N ARG A 68 4.05 -1.39 -7.60
CA ARG A 68 3.82 -2.30 -8.72
C ARG A 68 3.63 -3.70 -8.17
N ILE A 69 2.46 -4.27 -8.38
CA ILE A 69 2.11 -5.61 -7.92
C ILE A 69 2.08 -6.53 -9.15
N PRO A 70 2.98 -7.52 -9.26
CA PRO A 70 2.92 -8.49 -10.35
C PRO A 70 1.64 -9.31 -10.23
N ARG A 71 1.07 -9.71 -11.37
CA ARG A 71 -0.05 -10.64 -11.43
C ARG A 71 0.49 -12.06 -11.24
N GLU A 72 -0.15 -12.88 -10.41
CA GLU A 72 0.16 -14.31 -10.34
C GLU A 72 -0.44 -15.03 -11.55
N GLY A 73 0.35 -15.89 -12.21
CA GLY A 73 -0.09 -16.70 -13.35
C GLY A 73 0.53 -16.31 -14.70
N SER A 74 1.20 -17.29 -15.32
CA SER A 74 1.85 -17.20 -16.63
C SER A 74 0.82 -17.20 -17.76
N GLY A 75 0.62 -16.08 -18.47
CA GLY A 75 -0.14 -16.16 -19.73
C GLY A 75 -0.37 -14.86 -20.48
N LYS A 76 -0.67 -13.74 -19.82
CA LYS A 76 -0.84 -12.43 -20.50
C LYS A 76 -0.41 -11.30 -19.57
N SER A 77 0.66 -10.63 -19.98
CA SER A 77 1.48 -9.70 -19.22
C SER A 77 0.75 -8.46 -18.71
N GLY A 78 0.63 -8.30 -17.39
CA GLY A 78 0.29 -7.00 -16.82
C GLY A 78 0.09 -7.04 -15.31
N GLY A 79 1.12 -6.66 -14.55
CA GLY A 79 0.94 -6.30 -13.14
C GLY A 79 0.21 -4.98 -12.98
N PHE A 80 -0.33 -4.75 -11.79
CA PHE A 80 -1.10 -3.56 -11.44
C PHE A 80 -0.21 -2.48 -10.81
N ARG A 81 -0.56 -1.22 -11.03
CA ARG A 81 0.02 -0.10 -10.29
C ARG A 81 -1.02 0.45 -9.35
N THR A 82 -0.81 0.26 -8.06
CA THR A 82 -1.73 0.74 -7.01
C THR A 82 -1.15 1.98 -6.37
N VAL A 83 -1.99 3.01 -6.25
CA VAL A 83 -1.67 4.25 -5.54
C VAL A 83 -2.44 4.24 -4.22
N TYR A 84 -1.72 4.46 -3.13
CA TYR A 84 -2.28 4.37 -1.78
C TYR A 84 -1.65 5.38 -0.84
N VAL A 85 -2.29 5.63 0.30
CA VAL A 85 -1.80 6.53 1.35
C VAL A 85 -1.36 5.72 2.54
N PHE A 86 -0.13 5.98 2.99
CA PHE A 86 0.45 5.45 4.21
C PHE A 86 1.02 6.62 5.03
N GLY A 87 0.36 6.93 6.16
CA GLY A 87 0.78 7.96 7.10
C GLY A 87 1.46 7.43 8.37
N GLY A 88 1.74 6.12 8.43
CA GLY A 88 2.26 5.45 9.61
C GLY A 88 1.35 4.31 10.07
N THR A 89 1.79 3.54 11.07
CA THR A 89 1.10 2.33 11.57
C THR A 89 -0.08 2.62 12.50
N HIS A 90 -0.27 3.88 12.92
CA HIS A 90 -1.34 4.33 13.82
C HIS A 90 -2.66 4.64 13.10
N MET A 91 -2.69 4.59 11.76
CA MET A 91 -3.86 4.86 10.93
C MET A 91 -4.07 3.77 9.89
N PRO A 92 -5.25 3.63 9.26
CA PRO A 92 -5.42 2.71 8.14
C PRO A 92 -4.64 3.14 6.89
N ILE A 93 -4.35 2.17 6.01
CA ILE A 93 -3.90 2.44 4.64
C ILE A 93 -5.12 2.74 3.77
N PHE A 94 -5.07 3.79 2.95
CA PHE A 94 -6.17 4.12 2.03
C PHE A 94 -5.77 3.82 0.59
N LEU A 95 -6.47 2.90 -0.08
CA LEU A 95 -6.27 2.66 -1.51
C LEU A 95 -7.01 3.73 -2.32
N ILE A 96 -6.26 4.54 -3.06
CA ILE A 96 -6.79 5.67 -3.85
C ILE A 96 -7.29 5.18 -5.21
N THR A 97 -6.43 4.49 -5.96
CA THR A 97 -6.74 4.06 -7.33
C THR A 97 -5.79 2.98 -7.81
N VAL A 98 -6.13 2.35 -8.94
CA VAL A 98 -5.34 1.30 -9.57
C VAL A 98 -5.34 1.41 -11.09
N PHE A 99 -4.20 1.09 -11.70
CA PHE A 99 -3.98 1.11 -13.14
C PHE A 99 -3.46 -0.22 -13.65
N ALA A 100 -3.94 -0.66 -14.81
CA ALA A 100 -3.33 -1.76 -15.55
C ALA A 100 -1.98 -1.31 -16.16
N LYS A 101 -1.12 -2.27 -16.52
CA LYS A 101 0.23 -2.02 -17.07
C LYS A 101 0.25 -0.98 -18.21
N ASN A 102 -0.79 -0.93 -19.05
CA ASN A 102 -0.85 -0.15 -20.28
C ASN A 102 -1.80 1.06 -20.25
N GLU A 103 -2.49 1.32 -19.14
CA GLU A 103 -3.56 2.34 -19.11
C GLU A 103 -3.07 3.75 -18.72
N LYS A 104 -1.95 3.86 -18.02
CA LYS A 104 -1.23 5.11 -17.76
C LYS A 104 0.16 4.76 -17.23
N ALA A 105 1.20 5.20 -17.93
CA ALA A 105 2.57 4.96 -17.47
C ALA A 105 2.86 5.75 -16.17
N ASN A 106 2.24 6.92 -15.99
CA ASN A 106 2.37 7.80 -14.83
C ASN A 106 1.11 8.67 -14.67
N LEU A 107 0.81 9.09 -13.43
CA LEU A 107 -0.09 10.22 -13.16
C LEU A 107 0.47 11.47 -13.85
N SER A 108 -0.37 12.34 -14.39
CA SER A 108 0.10 13.67 -14.82
C SER A 108 0.60 14.45 -13.59
N LYS A 109 1.44 15.48 -13.80
CA LYS A 109 1.92 16.32 -12.68
C LYS A 109 0.76 16.90 -11.88
N THR A 110 -0.30 17.32 -12.57
CA THR A 110 -1.51 17.88 -11.95
C THR A 110 -2.28 16.81 -11.16
N GLU A 111 -2.44 15.61 -11.72
CA GLU A 111 -3.11 14.50 -11.03
C GLU A 111 -2.32 14.05 -9.81
N GLN A 112 -0.99 14.00 -9.91
CA GLN A 112 -0.13 13.67 -8.78
C GLN A 112 -0.22 14.74 -7.69
N ALA A 113 -0.19 16.02 -8.04
CA ALA A 113 -0.33 17.10 -7.07
C ALA A 113 -1.68 17.01 -6.33
N ALA A 114 -2.78 16.81 -7.05
CA ALA A 114 -4.10 16.63 -6.45
C ALA A 114 -4.17 15.40 -5.54
N ALA A 115 -3.56 14.28 -5.94
CA ALA A 115 -3.47 13.07 -5.12
C ALA A 115 -2.62 13.29 -3.85
N VAL A 116 -1.55 14.08 -3.92
CA VAL A 116 -0.73 14.44 -2.75
C VAL A 116 -1.52 15.32 -1.79
N GLU A 117 -2.29 16.30 -2.27
CA GLU A 117 -3.14 17.11 -1.39
C GLU A 117 -4.25 16.28 -0.72
N MET A 118 -4.88 15.37 -1.46
CA MET A 118 -5.82 14.40 -0.88
C MET A 118 -5.14 13.51 0.17
N SER A 119 -3.92 13.05 -0.11
CA SER A 119 -3.12 12.24 0.82
C SER A 119 -2.83 12.97 2.12
N LYS A 120 -2.38 14.23 2.04
CA LYS A 120 -2.15 15.07 3.23
C LYS A 120 -3.42 15.25 4.05
N ALA A 121 -4.56 15.49 3.40
CA ALA A 121 -5.84 15.62 4.09
C ALA A 121 -6.25 14.33 4.82
N LEU A 122 -6.02 13.16 4.22
CA LEU A 122 -6.25 11.86 4.86
C LEU A 122 -5.31 11.64 6.05
N VAL A 123 -4.03 11.94 5.90
CA VAL A 123 -3.05 11.84 7.00
C VAL A 123 -3.40 12.79 8.13
N ALA A 124 -3.77 14.04 7.86
CA ALA A 124 -4.18 14.98 8.90
C ALA A 124 -5.47 14.51 9.63
N LYS A 125 -6.43 13.91 8.90
CA LYS A 125 -7.70 13.48 9.50
C LYS A 125 -7.57 12.20 10.34
N TYR A 126 -6.71 11.28 9.94
CA TYR A 126 -6.66 9.93 10.52
C TYR A 126 -5.31 9.60 11.20
N GLY A 127 -4.28 10.44 11.00
CA GLY A 127 -2.92 10.24 11.51
C GLY A 127 -2.63 10.94 12.83
N ASP A 128 -3.52 11.81 13.30
CA ASP A 128 -3.39 12.37 14.63
C ASP A 128 -3.80 11.29 15.65
N ALA A 129 -2.78 10.60 16.18
CA ALA A 129 -2.92 9.93 17.46
C ALA A 129 -3.16 11.03 18.49
N THR A 130 -4.35 11.02 19.10
CA THR A 130 -4.62 11.80 20.32
C THR A 130 -3.59 11.47 21.39
#